data_AF-A0A419EIY9-F1
#
_entry.id   AF-A0A419EIY9-F1
#
_cell.length_a   1.000
_cell.length_b   1.000
_cell.length_c   1.000
_cell.angle_alpha   90.00
_cell.angle_beta   90.00
_cell.angle_gamma   90.00
#
_symmetry.space_group_name_H-M   'P 1'
#
loop_
_entity.id
_entity.type
_entity.pdbx_description
1 polymer ?
#
loop_
_entity_poly.entity_id
_entity_poly.type
_entity_poly.pdbx_seq_one_letter_code
_entity_poly.pdbx_strand_id
1 'polypeptide(L)'
;MSDSGKRWTIKDREGNPIYLTEERWRHITDGENHPELEAYEEHLRTTLQKGKREQEPLNPRKYRYIHFFDDLADDFNTLVAIVLFGFNVNKQGKTEANNFVTTAFLKYFRQAFGKKEK
;
A
#
# COMPACT_ATOMS: atom_id res chain seq x y z
N MET A 1 -12.18 -25.86 -0.53
CA MET A 1 -12.34 -24.47 -1.02
C MET A 1 -11.22 -23.67 -0.39
N SER A 2 -10.17 -23.31 -1.14
CA SER A 2 -9.03 -22.57 -0.59
C SER A 2 -9.42 -21.09 -0.51
N ASP A 3 -10.11 -20.73 0.56
CA ASP A 3 -10.26 -19.33 0.92
C ASP A 3 -8.87 -18.81 1.27
N SER A 4 -8.20 -18.17 0.32
CA SER A 4 -6.76 -17.84 0.40
C SER A 4 -6.42 -16.83 1.51
N GLY A 5 -7.39 -16.44 2.34
CA GLY A 5 -7.28 -15.36 3.32
C GLY A 5 -7.08 -13.99 2.68
N LYS A 6 -7.10 -13.89 1.34
CA LYS A 6 -6.95 -12.64 0.59
C LYS A 6 -8.23 -11.82 0.68
N ARG A 7 -8.09 -10.59 1.15
CA ARG A 7 -9.14 -9.58 1.19
C ARG A 7 -9.42 -9.05 -0.21
N TRP A 8 -8.36 -8.73 -0.96
CA TRP A 8 -8.44 -8.39 -2.38
C TRP A 8 -7.08 -8.51 -3.06
N THR A 9 -7.10 -8.40 -4.39
CA THR A 9 -5.90 -8.24 -5.24
C THR A 9 -6.18 -7.14 -6.26
N ILE A 10 -5.25 -6.22 -6.42
CA ILE A 10 -5.29 -5.15 -7.42
C ILE A 10 -3.99 -5.12 -8.22
N LYS A 11 -3.96 -4.36 -9.31
CA LYS A 11 -2.73 -4.11 -10.07
C LYS A 11 -2.26 -2.68 -9.84
N ASP A 12 -0.95 -2.50 -9.65
CA ASP A 12 -0.35 -1.17 -9.68
C ASP A 12 -0.35 -0.59 -11.11
N ARG A 13 0.15 0.64 -11.25
CA ARG A 13 0.29 1.35 -12.54
C ARG A 13 1.11 0.57 -13.58
N GLU A 14 2.03 -0.28 -13.15
CA GLU A 14 2.89 -1.09 -14.02
C GLU A 14 2.31 -2.50 -14.27
N GLY A 15 1.11 -2.79 -13.76
CA GLY A 15 0.44 -4.07 -13.94
C GLY A 15 0.87 -5.15 -12.94
N ASN A 16 1.69 -4.83 -11.93
CA ASN A 16 2.11 -5.78 -10.91
C ASN A 16 0.92 -6.14 -10.00
N PRO A 17 0.55 -7.43 -9.87
CA PRO A 17 -0.51 -7.82 -8.95
C PRO A 17 -0.01 -7.69 -7.50
N ILE A 18 -0.80 -7.02 -6.66
CA ILE A 18 -0.53 -6.80 -5.23
C ILE A 18 -1.79 -7.20 -4.47
N TYR A 19 -1.62 -8.00 -3.42
CA TYR A 19 -2.74 -8.41 -2.58
C TYR A 19 -2.61 -7.94 -1.14
N LEU A 20 -3.75 -7.87 -0.46
CA LEU A 20 -3.87 -7.70 0.97
C LEU A 20 -4.64 -8.90 1.53
N THR A 21 -4.25 -9.39 2.70
CA THR A 21 -4.97 -10.45 3.42
C THR A 21 -5.84 -9.87 4.52
N GLU A 22 -6.88 -10.61 4.90
CA GLU A 22 -7.74 -10.26 6.04
C GLU A 22 -6.93 -10.15 7.34
N GLU A 23 -6.05 -11.11 7.59
CA GLU A 23 -5.17 -11.10 8.76
C GLU A 23 -4.28 -9.86 8.78
N ARG A 24 -3.69 -9.50 7.63
CA ARG A 24 -2.82 -8.34 7.56
C ARG A 24 -3.60 -7.03 7.68
N TRP A 25 -4.81 -6.95 7.12
CA TRP A 25 -5.67 -5.79 7.29
C TRP A 25 -6.00 -5.55 8.76
N ARG A 26 -6.46 -6.60 9.46
CA ARG A 26 -6.72 -6.53 10.91
C ARG A 26 -5.49 -6.08 11.71
N HIS A 27 -4.30 -6.57 11.35
CA HIS A 27 -3.07 -6.11 12.01
C HIS A 27 -2.78 -4.64 11.73
N ILE A 28 -2.95 -4.17 10.48
CA ILE A 28 -2.71 -2.76 10.13
C ILE A 28 -3.62 -1.84 10.94
N THR A 29 -4.92 -2.16 11.01
CA THR A 29 -5.94 -1.33 11.66
C THR A 29 -6.13 -1.63 13.15
N ASP A 30 -5.28 -2.48 13.74
CA ASP A 30 -5.36 -2.77 15.17
C ASP A 30 -5.01 -1.52 16.00
N GLY A 31 -5.55 -1.45 17.23
CA GLY A 31 -5.47 -0.26 18.08
C GLY A 31 -4.05 0.21 18.42
N GLU A 32 -3.07 -0.69 18.41
CA GLU A 32 -1.66 -0.37 18.66
C GLU A 32 -0.87 0.01 17.39
N ASN A 33 -1.49 -0.07 16.21
CA ASN A 33 -0.85 0.16 14.92
C ASN A 33 -1.40 1.42 14.23
N HIS A 34 -2.29 1.25 13.26
CA HIS A 34 -2.86 2.33 12.44
C HIS A 34 -4.39 2.25 12.43
N PRO A 35 -5.07 2.37 13.59
CA PRO A 35 -6.52 2.26 13.67
C PRO A 35 -7.23 3.32 12.82
N GLU A 36 -6.60 4.47 12.56
CA GLU A 36 -7.12 5.51 11.68
C GLU A 36 -7.39 5.01 10.26
N LEU A 37 -6.71 3.96 9.80
CA LEU A 37 -6.87 3.43 8.45
C LEU A 37 -8.15 2.62 8.23
N GLU A 38 -8.90 2.27 9.28
CA GLU A 38 -10.13 1.47 9.13
C GLU A 38 -11.13 2.11 8.14
N ALA A 39 -11.19 3.45 8.11
CA ALA A 39 -12.02 4.23 7.20
C ALA A 39 -11.42 4.44 5.78
N TYR A 40 -10.16 4.05 5.55
CA TYR A 40 -9.37 4.45 4.38
C TYR A 40 -8.88 3.27 3.53
N GLU A 41 -9.57 2.14 3.56
CA GLU A 41 -9.18 0.97 2.74
C GLU A 41 -9.23 1.27 1.22
N GLU A 42 -10.21 2.03 0.75
CA GLU A 42 -10.28 2.43 -0.66
C GLU A 42 -9.17 3.43 -1.04
N HIS A 43 -8.75 4.29 -0.12
CA HIS A 43 -7.58 5.16 -0.29
C HIS A 43 -6.30 4.31 -0.37
N LEU A 44 -6.18 3.23 0.40
CA LEU A 44 -5.07 2.29 0.28
C LEU A 44 -5.04 1.64 -1.12
N ARG A 45 -6.18 1.17 -1.64
CA ARG A 45 -6.25 0.64 -3.00
C ARG A 45 -5.86 1.69 -4.05
N THR A 46 -6.38 2.91 -3.91
CA THR A 46 -6.06 4.04 -4.79
C THR A 46 -4.56 4.37 -4.75
N THR A 47 -3.95 4.32 -3.57
CA THR A 47 -2.52 4.56 -3.37
C THR A 47 -1.66 3.54 -4.12
N LEU A 48 -2.05 2.27 -4.11
CA LEU A 48 -1.35 1.22 -4.82
C LEU A 48 -1.55 1.33 -6.35
N GLN A 49 -2.73 1.74 -6.80
CA GLN A 49 -3.04 1.87 -8.24
C GLN A 49 -2.41 3.11 -8.88
N LYS A 50 -2.42 4.25 -8.19
CA LYS A 50 -2.10 5.57 -8.74
C LYS A 50 -0.90 6.25 -8.09
N GLY A 51 -0.49 5.79 -6.91
CA GLY A 51 0.60 6.39 -6.14
C GLY A 51 1.96 6.27 -6.83
N LYS A 52 2.87 7.13 -6.38
CA LYS A 52 4.29 7.02 -6.75
C LYS A 52 4.89 5.82 -6.02
N ARG A 53 5.55 4.94 -6.76
CA ARG A 53 6.27 3.80 -6.22
C ARG A 53 7.77 4.10 -6.13
N GLU A 54 8.35 3.86 -4.96
CA GLU A 54 9.77 4.04 -4.68
C GLU A 54 10.33 2.78 -4.03
N GLN A 55 11.50 2.33 -4.45
CA GLN A 55 12.20 1.21 -3.81
C GLN A 55 12.89 1.69 -2.53
N GLU A 56 12.79 0.92 -1.44
CA GLU A 56 13.52 1.22 -0.20
C GLU A 56 15.02 0.97 -0.39
N PRO A 57 15.92 1.88 0.03
CA PRO A 57 17.35 1.77 -0.23
C PRO A 57 18.01 0.49 0.29
N LEU A 58 17.54 -0.02 1.44
CA LEU A 58 18.15 -1.14 2.14
C LEU A 58 17.54 -2.50 1.81
N ASN A 59 16.40 -2.54 1.11
CA ASN A 59 15.76 -3.81 0.75
C ASN A 59 15.17 -3.72 -0.67
N PRO A 60 15.79 -4.39 -1.67
CA PRO A 60 15.38 -4.29 -3.06
C PRO A 60 14.00 -4.90 -3.34
N ARG A 61 13.45 -5.69 -2.40
CA ARG A 61 12.11 -6.26 -2.50
C ARG A 61 11.05 -5.38 -1.84
N LYS A 62 11.43 -4.37 -1.06
CA LYS A 62 10.50 -3.54 -0.32
C LYS A 62 10.26 -2.25 -1.09
N TYR A 63 9.01 -1.97 -1.38
CA TYR A 63 8.59 -0.78 -2.13
C TYR A 63 7.60 0.02 -1.30
N ARG A 64 7.76 1.34 -1.36
CA ARG A 64 6.86 2.32 -0.78
C ARG A 64 6.00 2.92 -1.88
N TYR A 65 4.69 2.93 -1.66
CA TYR A 65 3.71 3.61 -2.48
C TYR A 65 3.22 4.83 -1.73
N ILE A 66 3.18 5.97 -2.39
CA ILE A 66 2.85 7.26 -1.79
C ILE A 66 1.80 7.92 -2.66
N HIS A 67 0.65 8.28 -2.06
CA HIS A 67 -0.37 9.05 -2.75
C HIS A 67 -0.97 10.11 -1.84
N PHE A 68 -1.11 11.31 -2.41
CA PHE A 68 -1.67 12.47 -1.73
C PHE A 68 -3.19 12.47 -1.89
N PHE A 69 -3.88 12.93 -0.85
CA PHE A 69 -5.33 13.02 -0.78
C PHE A 69 -5.73 14.31 -0.08
N ASP A 70 -6.81 14.94 -0.54
CA ASP A 70 -7.37 16.15 0.03
C ASP A 70 -8.45 15.86 1.11
N ASP A 71 -8.82 14.59 1.30
CA ASP A 71 -9.97 14.14 2.09
C ASP A 71 -9.60 13.17 3.23
N LEU A 72 -8.35 13.18 3.68
CA LEU A 72 -7.93 12.42 4.86
C LEU A 72 -8.30 13.16 6.15
N ALA A 73 -8.45 12.40 7.24
CA ALA A 73 -8.73 12.94 8.56
C ALA A 73 -7.56 13.77 9.10
N ASP A 74 -7.91 14.71 9.98
CA ASP A 74 -6.99 15.57 10.70
C ASP A 74 -6.02 16.32 9.77
N ASP A 75 -4.77 16.47 10.20
CA ASP A 75 -3.71 17.12 9.44
C ASP A 75 -3.00 16.15 8.47
N PHE A 76 -3.51 14.94 8.25
CA PHE A 76 -2.89 14.02 7.29
C PHE A 76 -3.25 14.41 5.86
N ASN A 77 -2.31 14.21 4.93
CA ASN A 77 -2.53 14.54 3.53
C ASN A 77 -1.99 13.48 2.57
N THR A 78 -1.43 12.40 3.09
CA THR A 78 -0.81 11.35 2.30
C THR A 78 -1.04 10.00 2.95
N LEU A 79 -1.40 9.01 2.13
CA LEU A 79 -1.36 7.61 2.53
C LEU A 79 -0.08 6.98 1.97
N VAL A 80 0.62 6.26 2.85
CA VAL A 80 1.81 5.51 2.50
C VAL A 80 1.52 4.02 2.68
N ALA A 81 1.77 3.23 1.63
CA ALA A 81 1.66 1.78 1.68
C ALA A 81 3.04 1.14 1.45
N ILE A 82 3.33 0.09 2.21
CA ILE A 82 4.56 -0.68 2.07
C ILE A 82 4.21 -2.05 1.50
N VAL A 83 4.86 -2.41 0.40
CA VAL A 83 4.64 -3.66 -0.32
C VAL A 83 5.94 -4.42 -0.42
N LEU A 84 5.91 -5.71 -0.09
CA LEU A 84 7.02 -6.62 -0.35
C LEU A 84 6.76 -7.36 -1.67
N PHE A 85 7.71 -7.26 -2.60
CA PHE A 85 7.70 -7.96 -3.88
C PHE A 85 8.38 -9.31 -3.74
N GLY A 86 7.75 -10.33 -4.30
CA GLY A 86 8.19 -11.70 -4.17
C GLY A 86 7.68 -12.57 -5.31
N PHE A 87 8.13 -13.82 -5.31
CA PHE A 87 7.67 -14.82 -6.25
C PHE A 87 7.46 -16.14 -5.52
N ASN A 88 6.43 -16.88 -5.92
CA ASN A 88 6.20 -18.25 -5.52
C ASN A 88 6.32 -19.16 -6.75
N VAL A 89 6.58 -20.44 -6.52
CA VAL A 89 6.52 -21.46 -7.56
C VAL A 89 5.24 -22.27 -7.34
N ASN A 90 4.38 -22.31 -8.35
CA ASN A 90 3.13 -23.06 -8.27
C ASN A 90 3.37 -24.58 -8.45
N LYS A 91 2.30 -25.38 -8.34
CA LYS A 91 2.38 -26.85 -8.45
C LYS A 91 2.88 -27.33 -9.81
N GLN A 92 2.79 -26.50 -10.84
CA GLN A 92 3.29 -26.78 -12.19
C GLN A 92 4.73 -26.29 -12.41
N GLY A 93 5.42 -25.81 -11.36
CA GLY A 93 6.78 -25.29 -11.47
C GLY A 93 6.87 -23.89 -12.07
N LYS A 94 5.74 -23.20 -12.31
CA LYS A 94 5.72 -21.86 -12.88
C LYS A 94 5.87 -20.81 -11.78
N THR A 95 6.73 -19.83 -12.03
CA THR A 95 6.89 -18.66 -11.16
C THR A 95 5.69 -17.73 -11.26
N GLU A 96 5.11 -17.38 -10.11
CA GLU A 96 3.99 -16.46 -9.97
C GLU A 96 4.36 -15.32 -9.02
N ALA A 97 3.95 -14.10 -9.35
CA ALA A 97 4.18 -12.94 -8.50
C ALA A 97 3.46 -13.10 -7.15
N ASN A 98 4.17 -12.76 -6.08
CA ASN A 98 3.73 -12.85 -4.70
C ASN A 98 3.97 -11.52 -3.98
N ASN A 99 3.40 -10.44 -4.53
CA ASN A 99 3.55 -9.10 -3.97
C ASN A 99 2.42 -8.82 -2.99
N PHE A 100 2.74 -8.38 -1.78
CA PHE A 100 1.74 -8.18 -0.74
C PHE A 100 2.01 -6.94 0.11
N VAL A 101 0.93 -6.33 0.58
CA VAL A 101 0.99 -5.21 1.51
C VAL A 101 1.48 -5.72 2.86
N THR A 102 2.52 -5.10 3.42
CA THR A 102 3.05 -5.43 4.76
C THR A 102 2.55 -4.48 5.83
N THR A 103 2.34 -3.21 5.47
CA THR A 103 1.76 -2.18 6.34
C THR A 103 1.30 -0.99 5.49
N ALA A 104 0.48 -0.12 6.04
CA ALA A 104 0.14 1.19 5.52
C ALA A 104 -0.06 2.17 6.69
N PHE A 105 0.08 3.46 6.45
CA PHE A 105 -0.15 4.50 7.46
C PHE A 105 -0.45 5.85 6.80
N LEU A 106 -1.10 6.75 7.56
CA LEU A 106 -1.26 8.13 7.16
C LEU A 106 -0.03 8.96 7.54
N LYS A 107 0.30 9.94 6.73
CA LYS A 107 1.44 10.84 6.96
C LYS A 107 1.13 12.24 6.47
N TYR A 108 1.55 13.23 7.27
CA TYR A 108 1.64 14.60 6.80
C TYR A 108 2.99 14.82 6.10
N PHE A 109 2.92 15.26 4.84
CA PHE A 109 4.06 15.88 4.19
C PHE A 109 3.80 17.38 4.09
N ARG A 110 4.70 18.19 4.67
CA ARG A 110 4.67 19.64 4.48
C ARG A 110 4.88 19.91 3.00
N GLN A 111 3.85 20.42 2.33
CA GLN A 111 4.07 20.99 1.00
C GLN A 111 5.06 22.14 1.16
N ALA A 112 6.17 22.10 0.43
CA ALA A 112 6.96 23.30 0.25
C ALA A 112 6.01 24.31 -0.42
N PHE A 113 5.67 25.38 0.28
CA PHE A 113 5.00 26.53 -0.32
C PHE A 113 5.93 27.08 -1.40
N GLY A 114 5.83 26.54 -2.61
CA GLY A 114 6.36 27.16 -3.80
C GLY A 114 5.53 28.41 -4.01
N LYS A 115 6.17 29.57 -3.80
CA LYS A 115 5.71 30.85 -4.35
C LYS A 115 5.14 30.60 -5.75
N LYS A 116 3.84 30.79 -5.91
CA LYS A 116 3.29 31.26 -7.18
C LYS A 116 3.00 32.74 -6.99
N GLU A 117 4.02 33.56 -7.23
CA GLU A 117 3.80 34.92 -7.70
C GLU A 117 3.21 34.81 -9.10
N LYS A 118 2.02 35.37 -9.30
CA LYS A 118 1.73 36.38 -10.32
C LYS A 118 0.45 37.12 -9.94
#